data_AF-W6KSQ0-F1
#
_entry.id   AF-W6KSQ0-F1
#
_cell.length_a   1.000
_cell.length_b   1.000
_cell.length_c   1.000
_cell.angle_alpha   90.00
_cell.angle_beta   90.00
_cell.angle_gamma   90.00
#
_symmetry.space_group_name_H-M   'P 1'
#
loop_
_entity.id
_entity.type
_entity.pdbx_description
1 polymer ?
#
loop_
_entity_poly.entity_id
_entity_poly.type
_entity_poly.pdbx_seq_one_letter_code
_entity_poly.pdbx_strand_id
1 'polypeptide(L)'
;MKLVRRARKSIRERRMKACMKDLSSNLAKIEMRVFNKQKNERIVKRKELGVSDSVPMNVLKGKMSPELYAIECRLHQEAGLPRPKPYPEYQDDVRKANEHKHRIGFASFSTIIAAVRRINCKA
;
A
#
# COMPACT_ATOMS: atom_id res chain seq x y z
N MET A 1 -52.45 11.50 -25.81
CA MET A 1 -51.57 11.65 -24.61
C MET A 1 -52.02 12.85 -23.80
N LYS A 2 -52.36 12.70 -22.51
CA LYS A 2 -52.78 13.82 -21.65
C LYS A 2 -51.56 14.69 -21.31
N LEU A 3 -51.55 15.93 -21.79
CA LEU A 3 -50.57 16.96 -21.41
C LEU A 3 -50.79 17.34 -19.95
N VAL A 4 -49.93 16.85 -19.06
CA VAL A 4 -49.92 17.28 -17.65
C VAL A 4 -49.38 18.71 -17.61
N ARG A 5 -50.26 19.70 -17.48
CA ARG A 5 -49.86 21.10 -17.25
C ARG A 5 -49.17 21.18 -15.88
N ARG A 6 -47.84 21.31 -15.85
CA ARG A 6 -47.11 21.60 -14.60
C ARG A 6 -47.51 22.99 -14.10
N ALA A 7 -48.11 23.05 -12.92
CA ALA A 7 -48.34 24.32 -12.24
C ALA A 7 -47.01 25.06 -12.06
N ARG A 8 -47.01 26.38 -12.34
CA ARG A 8 -45.82 27.22 -12.09
C ARG A 8 -45.60 27.33 -10.58
N LYS A 9 -44.35 27.13 -10.16
CA LYS A 9 -43.96 27.32 -8.75
C LYS A 9 -44.27 28.74 -8.27
N SER A 10 -44.80 28.86 -7.06
CA SER A 10 -45.10 30.16 -6.47
C SER A 10 -43.84 31.00 -6.29
N ILE A 11 -43.97 32.33 -6.22
CA ILE A 11 -42.83 33.23 -5.95
C ILE A 11 -42.17 32.88 -4.61
N ARG A 12 -42.98 32.58 -3.58
CA ARG A 12 -42.49 32.14 -2.26
C ARG A 12 -41.66 30.87 -2.36
N GLU A 13 -42.14 29.86 -3.08
CA GLU A 13 -41.43 28.59 -3.25
C GLU A 13 -40.11 28.79 -4.00
N ARG A 14 -40.09 29.64 -5.03
CA ARG A 14 -38.86 29.98 -5.76
C ARG A 14 -37.83 30.69 -4.87
N ARG A 15 -38.27 31.66 -4.06
CA ARG A 15 -37.41 32.36 -3.10
C ARG A 15 -36.84 31.42 -2.04
N MET A 16 -37.68 30.54 -1.48
CA MET A 16 -37.24 29.57 -0.47
C MET A 16 -36.23 28.57 -1.06
N LYS A 17 -36.46 28.10 -2.30
CA LYS A 17 -35.50 27.24 -3.00
C LYS A 17 -34.16 27.93 -3.26
N ALA A 18 -34.16 29.22 -3.62
CA ALA A 18 -32.93 29.99 -3.78
C ALA A 18 -32.18 30.13 -2.45
N CYS A 19 -32.87 30.51 -1.37
CA CYS A 19 -32.28 30.64 -0.04
C CYS A 19 -31.67 29.31 0.46
N MET A 20 -32.37 28.18 0.28
CA MET A 20 -31.84 26.86 0.62
C MET A 20 -30.59 26.50 -0.20
N LYS A 21 -30.57 26.86 -1.48
CA LYS A 21 -29.40 26.64 -2.34
C LYS A 21 -28.20 27.46 -1.86
N ASP A 22 -28.40 28.71 -1.51
CA ASP A 22 -27.34 29.58 -1.01
C ASP A 22 -26.79 29.08 0.34
N LEU A 23 -27.68 28.65 1.25
CA LEU A 23 -27.28 28.01 2.50
C LEU A 23 -26.45 26.73 2.26
N SER A 24 -26.90 25.84 1.39
CA SER A 24 -26.15 24.62 1.06
C SER A 24 -24.77 24.90 0.45
N SER A 25 -24.67 25.92 -0.41
CA SER A 25 -23.41 26.33 -1.04
C SER A 25 -22.43 26.87 -0.01
N ASN A 26 -22.93 27.66 0.95
CA ASN A 26 -22.12 28.20 2.03
C ASN A 26 -21.64 27.12 2.99
N LEU A 27 -22.50 26.15 3.33
CA LEU A 27 -22.10 24.99 4.14
C LEU A 27 -21.01 24.17 3.45
N ALA A 28 -21.18 23.83 2.16
CA ALA A 28 -20.18 23.10 1.41
C ALA A 28 -18.81 23.82 1.37
N LYS A 29 -18.80 25.15 1.27
CA LYS A 29 -17.56 25.96 1.35
C LYS A 29 -16.90 25.87 2.72
N ILE A 30 -17.68 25.92 3.79
CA ILE A 30 -17.17 25.81 5.16
C ILE A 30 -16.60 24.41 5.40
N GLU A 31 -17.33 23.36 5.02
CA GLU A 31 -16.87 21.96 5.09
C GLU A 31 -15.54 21.78 4.37
N MET A 32 -15.44 22.31 3.14
CA MET A 32 -14.19 22.24 2.37
C MET A 32 -13.04 22.99 3.03
N ARG A 33 -13.30 24.16 3.64
CA ARG A 33 -12.28 24.91 4.40
C ARG A 33 -11.81 24.14 5.62
N VAL A 34 -12.73 23.54 6.38
CA VAL A 34 -12.40 22.71 7.55
C VAL A 34 -11.58 21.50 7.13
N PHE A 35 -11.99 20.80 6.07
CA PHE A 35 -11.26 19.67 5.52
C PHE A 35 -9.83 20.05 5.12
N ASN A 36 -9.66 21.16 4.40
CA ASN A 36 -8.34 21.64 3.98
C ASN A 36 -7.46 22.02 5.17
N LYS A 37 -8.04 22.66 6.20
CA LYS A 37 -7.32 22.98 7.44
C LYS A 37 -6.82 21.70 8.13
N GLN A 38 -7.70 20.73 8.34
CA GLN A 38 -7.35 19.45 8.95
C GLN A 38 -6.35 18.64 8.12
N LYS A 39 -6.43 18.72 6.78
CA LYS A 39 -5.44 18.10 5.88
C LYS A 39 -4.07 18.74 6.07
N ASN A 40 -4.00 20.07 6.10
CA ASN A 40 -2.76 20.79 6.30
C ASN A 40 -2.16 20.53 7.69
N GLU A 41 -2.97 20.52 8.75
CA GLU A 41 -2.53 20.16 10.10
C GLU A 41 -1.94 18.74 10.15
N ARG A 42 -2.55 17.77 9.45
CA ARG A 42 -2.00 16.41 9.33
C ARG A 42 -0.65 16.41 8.63
N ILE A 43 -0.49 17.16 7.55
CA ILE A 43 0.79 17.28 6.82
C ILE A 43 1.86 17.92 7.71
N VAL A 44 1.53 18.99 8.43
CA VAL A 44 2.46 19.68 9.34
C VAL A 44 2.93 18.74 10.45
N LYS A 45 2.00 18.07 11.16
CA LYS A 45 2.34 17.10 12.19
C LYS A 45 3.22 15.95 11.67
N ARG A 46 2.97 15.48 10.45
CA ARG A 46 3.79 14.41 9.84
C ARG A 46 5.20 14.88 9.50
N LYS A 47 5.34 16.11 8.98
CA LYS A 47 6.65 16.74 8.73
C LYS A 47 7.44 16.91 10.03
N GLU A 48 6.79 17.37 11.10
CA GLU A 48 7.40 17.49 12.43
C GLU A 48 7.89 16.14 12.97
N LEU A 49 7.13 15.07 12.70
CA LEU A 49 7.49 13.70 13.07
C LEU A 49 8.49 13.04 12.11
N GLY A 50 8.93 13.73 11.05
CA GLY A 50 9.84 13.17 10.04
C GLY A 50 9.27 11.99 9.24
N VAL A 51 7.95 11.76 9.30
CA VAL A 51 7.28 10.66 8.59
C VAL A 51 7.04 11.11 7.15
N SER A 52 7.73 10.51 6.18
CA SER A 52 7.53 10.84 4.77
C SER A 52 6.10 10.50 4.34
N ASP A 53 5.44 11.45 3.67
CA ASP A 53 4.02 11.37 3.28
C ASP A 53 3.70 10.28 2.24
N SER A 54 4.72 9.59 1.71
CA SER A 54 4.54 8.56 0.72
C SER A 54 4.52 7.18 1.36
N VAL A 55 3.40 6.48 1.17
CA VAL A 55 3.41 5.02 1.18
C VAL A 55 4.59 4.59 0.28
N PRO A 56 5.57 3.81 0.80
CA PRO A 56 6.75 3.46 0.03
C PRO A 56 6.34 2.92 -1.34
N MET A 57 7.03 3.31 -2.41
CA MET A 57 6.67 2.91 -3.78
C MET A 57 6.55 1.39 -3.94
N ASN A 58 7.28 0.62 -3.14
CA ASN A 58 7.20 -0.84 -3.10
C ASN A 58 5.81 -1.31 -2.64
N VAL A 59 5.26 -0.70 -1.60
CA VAL A 59 3.91 -0.98 -1.09
C VAL A 59 2.86 -0.59 -2.15
N LEU A 60 3.00 0.57 -2.79
CA LEU A 60 2.08 1.01 -3.86
C LEU A 60 2.09 0.08 -5.08
N LYS A 61 3.23 -0.54 -5.38
CA LYS A 61 3.37 -1.50 -6.48
C LYS A 61 2.94 -2.91 -6.10
N GLY A 62 2.44 -3.13 -4.87
CA GLY A 62 2.11 -4.46 -4.36
C GLY A 62 3.32 -5.39 -4.25
N LYS A 63 4.54 -4.83 -4.17
CA LYS A 63 5.77 -5.61 -4.00
C LYS A 63 6.01 -5.86 -2.51
N MET A 64 6.18 -7.13 -2.17
CA MET A 64 6.44 -7.54 -0.78
C MET A 64 7.90 -7.29 -0.42
N SER A 65 8.15 -6.54 0.64
CA SER A 65 9.50 -6.28 1.17
C SER A 65 9.78 -7.13 2.41
N PRO A 66 11.06 -7.33 2.80
CA PRO A 66 11.40 -8.08 4.01
C PRO A 66 10.70 -7.53 5.27
N GLU A 67 10.59 -6.21 5.37
CA GLU A 67 9.93 -5.52 6.48
C GLU A 67 8.42 -5.80 6.51
N LEU A 68 7.75 -5.73 5.36
CA LEU A 68 6.32 -6.01 5.25
C LEU A 68 6.01 -7.48 5.55
N TYR A 69 6.86 -8.41 5.11
CA TYR A 69 6.74 -9.82 5.43
C TYR A 69 6.93 -10.10 6.93
N ALA A 70 7.84 -9.38 7.60
CA ALA A 70 7.99 -9.49 9.05
C ALA A 70 6.74 -9.00 9.79
N ILE A 71 6.10 -7.92 9.32
CA ILE A 71 4.82 -7.42 9.85
C ILE A 71 3.72 -8.45 9.62
N GLU A 72 3.59 -9.00 8.42
CA GLU A 72 2.60 -10.03 8.09
C GLU A 72 2.75 -11.27 8.98
N CYS A 73 3.99 -11.72 9.22
CA CYS A 73 4.26 -12.82 10.14
C CYS A 73 3.79 -12.53 11.58
N ARG A 74 3.99 -11.30 12.08
CA ARG A 74 3.52 -10.91 13.42
C ARG A 74 2.00 -10.90 13.48
N LEU A 75 1.33 -10.32 12.48
CA LEU A 75 -0.13 -10.28 12.40
C LEU A 75 -0.75 -11.69 12.34
N HIS A 76 -0.13 -12.61 11.59
CA HIS A 76 -0.54 -14.01 11.58
C HIS A 76 -0.42 -14.66 12.96
N GLN A 77 0.69 -14.40 13.66
CA GLN A 77 0.91 -14.92 15.01
C GLN A 77 -0.14 -14.39 16.01
N GLU A 78 -0.44 -13.09 15.95
CA GLU A 78 -1.48 -12.45 16.78
C GLU A 78 -2.88 -13.01 16.49
N ALA A 79 -3.16 -13.33 15.23
CA ALA A 79 -4.42 -13.94 14.79
C ALA A 79 -4.49 -15.46 15.02
N GLY A 80 -3.43 -16.09 15.53
CA GLY A 80 -3.36 -17.56 15.68
C GLY A 80 -3.34 -18.32 14.33
N LEU A 81 -2.98 -17.64 13.25
CA LEU A 81 -2.89 -18.22 11.91
C LEU A 81 -1.47 -18.77 11.64
N PRO A 82 -1.35 -19.80 10.78
CA PRO A 82 -0.05 -20.32 10.37
C PRO A 82 0.76 -19.24 9.65
N ARG A 83 2.09 -19.30 9.78
CA ARG A 83 3.00 -18.32 9.18
C ARG A 83 2.83 -18.28 7.64
N PRO A 84 2.76 -17.09 7.02
CA PRO A 84 2.58 -16.97 5.57
C PRO A 84 3.75 -17.61 4.80
N LYS A 85 3.49 -17.97 3.53
CA LYS A 85 4.54 -18.49 2.65
C LYS A 85 5.56 -17.39 2.37
N PRO A 86 6.87 -17.70 2.31
CA PRO A 86 7.89 -16.71 1.98
C PRO A 86 7.63 -16.09 0.60
N TYR A 87 7.84 -14.78 0.48
CA TYR A 87 7.71 -14.08 -0.80
C TYR A 87 8.80 -14.53 -1.80
N PRO A 88 8.58 -14.43 -3.13
CA PRO A 88 9.47 -15.03 -4.13
C PRO A 88 10.94 -14.63 -3.99
N GLU A 89 11.21 -13.33 -3.81
CA GLU A 89 12.56 -12.78 -3.68
C GLU A 89 13.25 -13.24 -2.37
N TYR A 90 12.50 -13.62 -1.33
CA TYR A 90 13.05 -14.16 -0.09
C TYR A 90 13.78 -15.48 -0.30
N GLN A 91 13.25 -16.35 -1.17
CA GLN A 91 13.87 -17.66 -1.41
C GLN A 91 15.21 -17.52 -2.12
N ASP A 92 15.32 -16.57 -3.03
CA ASP A 92 16.56 -16.29 -3.76
C ASP A 92 17.64 -15.71 -2.82
N ASP A 93 17.25 -14.86 -1.88
CA ASP A 93 18.16 -14.31 -0.88
C ASP A 93 18.68 -15.38 0.10
N VAL A 94 17.81 -16.30 0.54
CA VAL A 94 18.20 -17.44 1.38
C VAL A 94 19.12 -18.40 0.62
N ARG A 95 18.85 -18.66 -0.67
CA ARG A 95 19.73 -19.48 -1.52
C ARG A 95 21.12 -18.85 -1.66
N LYS A 96 21.20 -17.55 -1.98
CA LYS A 96 22.48 -16.83 -2.05
C LYS A 96 23.23 -16.83 -0.71
N ALA A 97 22.53 -16.58 0.40
CA ALA A 97 23.15 -16.62 1.73
C ALA A 97 23.69 -18.02 2.08
N ASN A 98 23.00 -19.07 1.68
CA ASN A 98 23.43 -20.44 1.90
C ASN A 98 24.57 -20.87 0.96
N GLU A 99 24.63 -20.37 -0.28
CA GLU A 99 25.77 -20.56 -1.19
C GLU A 99 27.08 -20.02 -0.61
N HIS A 100 27.04 -18.91 0.13
CA HIS A 100 28.20 -18.38 0.83
C HIS A 100 28.61 -19.23 2.04
N LYS A 101 27.66 -19.85 2.74
CA LYS A 101 27.93 -20.77 3.86
C LYS A 101 28.47 -22.13 3.39
N HIS A 102 28.14 -22.55 2.17
CA HIS A 102 28.61 -23.80 1.57
C HIS A 102 29.85 -23.53 0.70
N ARG A 103 30.90 -22.93 1.29
CA ARG A 103 32.21 -22.75 0.65
C ARG A 103 33.29 -23.42 1.50
N ILE A 104 34.24 -24.09 0.85
CA ILE A 104 35.47 -24.58 1.49
C ILE A 104 36.61 -23.73 0.93
N GLY A 105 37.19 -22.86 1.77
CA GLY A 105 38.17 -21.87 1.33
C GLY A 105 37.60 -20.93 0.27
N PHE A 106 38.26 -20.85 -0.90
CA PHE A 106 37.84 -19.99 -2.02
C PHE A 106 36.82 -20.64 -2.97
N ALA A 107 36.58 -21.94 -2.85
CA ALA A 107 35.72 -22.68 -3.77
C ALA A 107 34.31 -22.90 -3.19
N SER A 108 33.28 -22.68 -4.00
CA SER A 108 31.91 -23.05 -3.63
C SER A 108 31.68 -24.56 -3.80
N PHE A 109 30.83 -25.14 -2.96
CA PHE A 109 30.43 -26.55 -3.08
C PHE A 109 29.79 -26.86 -4.44
N SER A 110 29.08 -25.91 -5.06
CA SER A 110 28.57 -26.08 -6.43
C SER A 110 29.69 -26.27 -7.45
N THR A 111 30.80 -25.55 -7.30
CA THR A 111 31.99 -25.70 -8.15
C THR A 111 32.67 -27.04 -7.92
N ILE A 112 32.77 -27.49 -6.67
CA ILE A 112 33.33 -28.80 -6.31
C ILE A 112 32.46 -29.93 -6.89
N ILE A 113 31.14 -29.87 -6.72
CA ILE A 113 30.20 -30.85 -7.26
C ILE A 113 30.31 -30.92 -8.79
N ALA A 114 30.41 -29.77 -9.46
CA ALA A 114 30.60 -29.72 -10.91
C ALA A 114 31.93 -30.34 -11.36
N ALA A 115 33.02 -30.11 -10.61
CA ALA A 115 34.33 -30.71 -10.88
C ALA A 115 34.30 -32.23 -10.69
N VAL A 116 33.73 -32.72 -9.59
CA VAL A 116 33.58 -34.16 -9.31
C VAL A 116 32.73 -34.84 -10.39
N ARG A 117 31.60 -34.24 -10.79
CA ARG A 117 30.77 -34.76 -11.88
C ARG A 117 31.54 -34.84 -13.20
N ARG A 118 32.34 -33.83 -13.55
CA ARG A 118 33.17 -33.87 -14.77
C ARG A 118 34.21 -34.98 -14.75
N ILE A 119 34.80 -35.27 -13.59
CA ILE A 119 35.77 -36.36 -13.43
C ILE A 119 35.06 -37.70 -13.64
N ASN A 120 33.92 -37.89 -12.98
CA ASN A 120 33.16 -39.15 -13.05
C ASN A 120 32.48 -39.39 -14.41
N CYS A 121 32.14 -38.34 -15.17
CA CYS A 121 31.60 -38.49 -16.53
C CYS A 121 32.66 -38.75 -17.60
N LYS A 122 33.95 -38.68 -17.25
CA LYS A 122 35.09 -38.99 -18.14
C LYS A 122 35.74 -40.35 -17.82
N ALA A 123 35.26 -41.04 -16.79
CA ALA A 123 35.57 -42.43 -16.49
C ALA A 123 34.52 -43.34 -17.14
#